data_AF-A0A966QW83-F1
#
_entry.id   AF-A0A966QW83-F1
#
_cell.length_a   1.000
_cell.length_b   1.000
_cell.length_c   1.000
_cell.angle_alpha   90.00
_cell.angle_beta   90.00
_cell.angle_gamma   90.00
#
_symmetry.space_group_name_H-M   'P 1'
#
loop_
_entity.id
_entity.type
_entity.pdbx_description
1 polymer ?
#
loop_
_entity_poly.entity_id
_entity_poly.type
_entity_poly.pdbx_seq_one_letter_code
_entity_poly.pdbx_strand_id
1 'polypeptide(L)'
;MEQTSSIESLRPSQIHTDLLSPLSAAGPRSSVGMRLSTLSIATSDDTKSSTSSMSKVDYTLVKDLEAFLEFTVSNFDWYELQCGSSDIVRNFNDFTKRLKKDLQNDSVTGVNRRRVYIFEKGTYEIVSTSHIMNIALNFFTKYGLLTSKNDEYKVMSTDKPFVWETITRMSVIEAKRYLERHRSSAITLLGMFSDNTELIKQFIAQDGLSSTKFVTVFKELSLVCKCLFWYLRKVCVDISISVCSLASQPSKNQTSALSRLNIQETNSINAVSVGSTKLDSDYDITLYGNYKVISNVIKCFETNLQTIFGPYETSDTLFDTNLYGLSFIKLQGTFVFSPSENDVIYSNPITCGSITLQYTRASNAHIQHVFALMKLLKNIKFVGSYSDSLSLLLLNYIETNCKFSSYLDTAHNLMNFLRKYSDYKRLLDNFATFFKRYMDHDKLNVYNTYISMVNYYGSETYYTRGAFLDVVVNQQTCKNNGIELTSVDYVDSFIENVSDLMQKIHKEKYINRALFALNKLQDSPATRKAAKLIEGIKSIQKGCSQDILKCSHFLLSYNCTVAVTETINTLSTTDDEIKSKLKLLNDIMNREL
;
A
#
# COMPACT_ATOMS: atom_id res chain seq x y z
N MET A 1 35.27 -46.83 28.78
CA MET A 1 34.23 -46.74 29.80
C MET A 1 33.03 -46.10 29.14
N GLU A 2 31.90 -46.79 29.16
CA GLU A 2 30.68 -46.35 28.48
C GLU A 2 29.91 -45.30 29.29
N GLN A 3 29.05 -44.54 28.61
CA GLN A 3 27.62 -44.82 28.76
C GLN A 3 26.86 -44.45 27.48
N THR A 4 26.05 -45.39 27.01
CA THR A 4 25.16 -45.27 25.85
C THR A 4 23.70 -45.26 26.32
N SER A 5 22.85 -44.48 25.66
CA SER A 5 21.40 -44.64 25.74
C SER A 5 20.78 -44.53 24.35
N SER A 6 20.44 -45.68 23.77
CA SER A 6 19.62 -45.79 22.56
C SER A 6 18.14 -45.70 22.93
N ILE A 7 17.34 -45.02 22.10
CA ILE A 7 15.88 -45.09 22.16
C ILE A 7 15.39 -45.87 20.93
N GLU A 8 14.50 -46.83 21.17
CA GLU A 8 14.11 -47.84 20.20
C GLU A 8 13.04 -47.39 19.21
N SER A 9 12.99 -48.07 18.07
CA SER A 9 11.92 -47.93 17.09
C SER A 9 10.67 -48.73 17.48
N LEU A 10 9.49 -48.14 17.37
CA LEU A 10 8.23 -48.88 17.28
C LEU A 10 7.51 -48.60 15.95
N ARG A 11 7.00 -49.67 15.33
CA ARG A 11 6.18 -49.66 14.12
C ARG A 11 4.74 -50.06 14.45
N PRO A 12 3.76 -49.77 13.58
CA PRO A 12 2.36 -49.65 13.98
C PRO A 12 1.62 -50.99 14.05
N SER A 13 0.56 -51.02 14.86
CA SER A 13 -0.54 -51.98 14.79
C SER A 13 -1.82 -51.29 14.26
N GLN A 14 -2.70 -52.09 13.65
CA GLN A 14 -3.96 -51.64 13.06
C GLN A 14 -5.10 -51.61 14.10
N ILE A 15 -6.22 -50.94 13.78
CA ILE A 15 -7.57 -51.54 13.81
C ILE A 15 -8.62 -50.61 13.15
N HIS A 16 -9.59 -51.25 12.50
CA HIS A 16 -10.87 -50.81 11.91
C HIS A 16 -11.42 -49.43 12.32
N THR A 17 -11.79 -48.54 11.37
CA THR A 17 -13.00 -48.53 10.51
C THR A 17 -14.32 -48.54 11.30
N ASP A 18 -15.13 -47.47 11.20
CA ASP A 18 -16.36 -47.42 10.38
C ASP A 18 -17.34 -46.28 10.75
N LEU A 19 -18.39 -46.16 9.92
CA LEU A 19 -19.68 -45.45 10.13
C LEU A 19 -19.72 -43.90 10.04
N LEU A 20 -19.92 -43.47 8.80
CA LEU A 20 -20.66 -42.27 8.40
C LEU A 20 -22.12 -42.28 8.89
N SER A 21 -22.74 -41.09 8.86
CA SER A 21 -24.19 -40.80 8.68
C SER A 21 -25.02 -40.49 9.94
N PRO A 22 -26.04 -39.59 9.84
CA PRO A 22 -26.83 -39.10 10.97
C PRO A 22 -28.23 -39.75 11.08
N LEU A 23 -28.97 -39.42 12.14
CA LEU A 23 -30.44 -39.49 12.15
C LEU A 23 -31.06 -38.49 13.14
N SER A 24 -32.40 -38.38 13.12
CA SER A 24 -33.15 -37.21 13.62
C SER A 24 -34.29 -37.56 14.59
N ALA A 25 -34.67 -36.55 15.39
CA ALA A 25 -36.00 -36.31 15.96
C ALA A 25 -36.56 -37.25 17.06
N ALA A 26 -36.81 -36.67 18.25
CA ALA A 26 -38.08 -36.75 18.98
C ALA A 26 -38.11 -35.70 20.12
N GLY A 27 -39.29 -35.17 20.45
CA GLY A 27 -39.56 -34.46 21.72
C GLY A 27 -40.45 -35.32 22.63
N PRO A 28 -41.37 -34.77 23.43
CA PRO A 28 -41.52 -33.37 23.90
C PRO A 28 -41.67 -33.29 25.44
N ARG A 29 -41.87 -32.08 26.02
CA ARG A 29 -42.61 -31.93 27.30
C ARG A 29 -43.17 -30.52 27.53
N SER A 30 -44.26 -30.50 28.30
CA SER A 30 -45.13 -29.38 28.71
C SER A 30 -44.88 -29.04 30.21
N SER A 31 -45.45 -28.04 30.91
CA SER A 31 -46.15 -26.78 30.58
C SER A 31 -46.53 -26.04 31.89
N VAL A 32 -46.26 -24.73 32.00
CA VAL A 32 -46.92 -23.78 32.94
C VAL A 32 -46.85 -22.38 32.32
N GLY A 33 -47.85 -21.48 32.37
CA GLY A 33 -49.26 -21.66 32.79
C GLY A 33 -49.84 -20.50 33.60
N MET A 34 -50.40 -19.46 32.95
CA MET A 34 -51.38 -18.57 33.61
C MET A 34 -52.38 -17.91 32.63
N ARG A 35 -53.51 -17.46 33.18
CA ARG A 35 -54.73 -16.94 32.50
C ARG A 35 -54.75 -15.38 32.55
N LEU A 36 -55.71 -14.61 32.01
CA LEU A 36 -57.13 -14.86 31.63
C LEU A 36 -57.61 -13.91 30.50
N SER A 37 -58.80 -14.16 29.96
CA SER A 37 -59.56 -13.33 28.99
C SER A 37 -60.09 -12.02 29.61
N THR A 38 -60.68 -11.03 28.93
CA THR A 38 -61.52 -10.95 27.70
C THR A 38 -61.24 -9.61 26.95
N LEU A 39 -61.85 -9.18 25.84
CA LEU A 39 -62.89 -9.60 24.85
C LEU A 39 -62.48 -8.87 23.50
N SER A 40 -63.12 -8.89 22.32
CA SER A 40 -64.36 -9.45 21.75
C SER A 40 -64.16 -9.76 20.24
N ILE A 41 -65.20 -9.63 19.38
CA ILE A 41 -65.13 -9.73 17.91
C ILE A 41 -65.97 -8.60 17.28
N ALA A 42 -65.42 -7.92 16.26
CA ALA A 42 -66.19 -7.24 15.22
C ALA A 42 -65.31 -7.09 13.95
N THR A 43 -65.80 -7.59 12.81
CA THR A 43 -65.12 -7.51 11.50
C THR A 43 -65.88 -6.60 10.55
N SER A 44 -65.22 -5.61 9.96
CA SER A 44 -65.47 -5.19 8.57
C SER A 44 -64.28 -4.36 8.07
N ASP A 45 -64.08 -4.38 6.76
CA ASP A 45 -63.06 -3.61 6.08
C ASP A 45 -63.26 -2.09 6.22
N ASP A 46 -62.15 -1.36 6.34
CA ASP A 46 -61.95 -0.24 5.41
C ASP A 46 -60.47 -0.18 4.99
N THR A 47 -60.20 0.24 3.76
CA THR A 47 -58.88 0.01 3.11
C THR A 47 -58.20 1.29 2.63
N LYS A 48 -56.86 1.26 2.71
CA LYS A 48 -55.84 2.07 1.99
C LYS A 48 -55.22 3.26 2.73
N SER A 49 -54.03 3.60 2.24
CA SER A 49 -53.33 4.88 2.39
C SER A 49 -52.59 5.18 3.70
N SER A 50 -51.92 4.16 4.27
CA SER A 50 -50.61 4.42 4.87
C SER A 50 -49.61 4.79 3.77
N THR A 51 -49.52 6.09 3.45
CA THR A 51 -48.55 6.59 2.47
C THR A 51 -47.13 6.21 2.88
N SER A 52 -46.41 5.50 2.00
CA SER A 52 -45.05 5.07 2.29
C SER A 52 -44.15 6.29 2.45
N SER A 53 -43.36 6.30 3.52
CA SER A 53 -42.36 7.33 3.75
C SER A 53 -41.20 7.16 2.76
N MET A 54 -41.37 7.67 1.54
CA MET A 54 -40.27 7.81 0.58
C MET A 54 -39.11 8.49 1.31
N SER A 55 -37.97 7.81 1.37
CA SER A 55 -36.74 8.33 1.94
C SER A 55 -36.30 9.54 1.13
N LYS A 56 -36.58 10.74 1.65
CA LYS A 56 -36.15 12.00 1.04
C LYS A 56 -34.64 12.02 0.93
N VAL A 57 -34.13 12.56 -0.18
CA VAL A 57 -32.69 12.82 -0.37
C VAL A 57 -32.18 13.68 0.78
N ASP A 58 -31.05 13.30 1.38
CA ASP A 58 -30.43 14.10 2.42
C ASP A 58 -29.64 15.25 1.79
N TYR A 59 -30.32 16.37 1.57
CA TYR A 59 -29.73 17.62 1.09
C TYR A 59 -28.66 18.21 2.03
N THR A 60 -28.54 17.72 3.27
CA THR A 60 -27.42 18.05 4.16
C THR A 60 -26.19 17.25 3.74
N LEU A 61 -26.33 15.94 3.53
CA LEU A 61 -25.25 15.09 3.02
C LEU A 61 -24.73 15.58 1.67
N VAL A 62 -25.60 16.00 0.75
CA VAL A 62 -25.18 16.56 -0.54
C VAL A 62 -24.23 17.74 -0.32
N LYS A 63 -24.61 18.72 0.52
CA LYS A 63 -23.81 19.92 0.80
C LYS A 63 -22.53 19.65 1.60
N ASP A 64 -22.61 18.78 2.61
CA ASP A 64 -21.44 18.40 3.41
C ASP A 64 -20.43 17.62 2.56
N LEU A 65 -20.90 16.78 1.61
CA LEU A 65 -20.05 16.06 0.67
C LEU A 65 -19.48 16.99 -0.42
N GLU A 66 -20.28 17.94 -0.92
CA GLU A 66 -19.81 19.02 -1.79
C GLU A 66 -18.67 19.80 -1.12
N ALA A 67 -18.85 20.24 0.14
CA ALA A 67 -17.83 20.95 0.89
C ALA A 67 -16.57 20.09 1.17
N PHE A 68 -16.72 18.81 1.51
CA PHE A 68 -15.60 17.88 1.68
C PHE A 68 -14.82 17.68 0.38
N LEU A 69 -15.51 17.51 -0.75
CA LEU A 69 -14.88 17.34 -2.06
C LEU A 69 -14.30 18.67 -2.58
N GLU A 70 -14.95 19.81 -2.36
CA GLU A 70 -14.43 21.15 -2.69
C GLU A 70 -13.13 21.44 -1.93
N PHE A 71 -13.10 21.16 -0.62
CA PHE A 71 -11.90 21.24 0.21
C PHE A 71 -10.77 20.34 -0.34
N THR A 72 -11.11 19.14 -0.79
CA THR A 72 -10.15 18.19 -1.40
C THR A 72 -9.69 18.64 -2.80
N VAL A 73 -10.56 19.26 -3.60
CA VAL A 73 -10.31 19.74 -4.96
C VAL A 73 -9.45 21.01 -4.98
N SER A 74 -9.69 21.92 -4.03
CA SER A 74 -9.09 23.26 -3.98
C SER A 74 -7.66 23.27 -3.42
N ASN A 75 -7.31 22.33 -2.54
CA ASN A 75 -6.01 22.30 -1.85
C ASN A 75 -4.98 21.35 -2.49
N PHE A 76 -5.39 20.42 -3.35
CA PHE A 76 -4.50 19.38 -3.90
C PHE A 76 -4.60 19.25 -5.41
N ASP A 77 -3.44 19.17 -6.08
CA ASP A 77 -3.40 18.88 -7.50
C ASP A 77 -3.81 17.43 -7.82
N TRP A 78 -4.23 17.24 -9.07
CA TRP A 78 -5.02 16.09 -9.48
C TRP A 78 -4.22 15.07 -10.28
N TYR A 79 -4.16 13.86 -9.73
CA TYR A 79 -4.17 12.64 -10.50
C TYR A 79 -5.62 12.15 -10.54
N GLU A 80 -6.15 11.80 -11.72
CA GLU A 80 -7.49 11.19 -11.84
C GLU A 80 -7.54 9.84 -11.11
N LEU A 81 -8.71 9.41 -10.64
CA LEU A 81 -8.90 8.13 -9.98
C LEU A 81 -8.96 7.01 -11.04
N GLN A 82 -7.83 6.34 -11.30
CA GLN A 82 -7.61 5.47 -12.48
C GLN A 82 -8.10 4.02 -12.31
N CYS A 83 -9.23 3.81 -11.64
CA CYS A 83 -9.92 2.53 -11.76
C CYS A 83 -10.40 2.29 -13.21
N GLY A 84 -10.64 1.02 -13.55
CA GLY A 84 -11.14 0.62 -14.86
C GLY A 84 -12.51 1.22 -15.19
N SER A 85 -13.02 0.94 -16.39
CA SER A 85 -14.19 1.59 -17.02
C SER A 85 -15.55 1.26 -16.39
N SER A 86 -15.69 1.41 -15.08
CA SER A 86 -16.97 1.47 -14.36
C SER A 86 -17.46 2.91 -14.35
N ASP A 87 -18.67 3.13 -14.82
CA ASP A 87 -19.28 4.45 -15.00
C ASP A 87 -19.33 5.30 -13.71
N ILE A 88 -19.53 4.68 -12.53
CA ILE A 88 -19.44 5.32 -11.21
C ILE A 88 -18.10 6.06 -10.99
N VAL A 89 -16.98 5.49 -11.43
CA VAL A 89 -15.65 6.12 -11.29
C VAL A 89 -15.49 7.30 -12.25
N ARG A 90 -16.06 7.20 -13.46
CA ARG A 90 -16.19 8.35 -14.37
C ARG A 90 -17.03 9.45 -13.70
N ASN A 91 -18.18 9.13 -13.11
CA ASN A 91 -19.06 10.10 -12.48
C ASN A 91 -18.40 10.84 -11.31
N PHE A 92 -17.62 10.15 -10.47
CA PHE A 92 -16.77 10.79 -9.46
C PHE A 92 -15.76 11.77 -10.09
N ASN A 93 -15.00 11.32 -11.08
CA ASN A 93 -14.00 12.16 -11.76
C ASN A 93 -14.64 13.34 -12.51
N ASP A 94 -15.82 13.17 -13.11
CA ASP A 94 -16.52 14.22 -13.85
C ASP A 94 -17.23 15.22 -12.91
N PHE A 95 -17.69 14.77 -11.75
CA PHE A 95 -18.21 15.65 -10.69
C PHE A 95 -17.10 16.56 -10.14
N THR A 96 -15.93 16.01 -9.82
CA THR A 96 -14.80 16.81 -9.31
C THR A 96 -14.16 17.68 -10.39
N LYS A 97 -14.18 17.26 -11.66
CA LYS A 97 -13.85 18.15 -12.81
C LYS A 97 -14.80 19.34 -12.93
N ARG A 98 -16.12 19.15 -12.74
CA ARG A 98 -17.09 20.25 -12.71
C ARG A 98 -16.76 21.21 -11.57
N LEU A 99 -16.67 20.73 -10.33
CA LEU A 99 -16.26 21.56 -9.18
C LEU A 99 -14.96 22.34 -9.44
N LYS A 100 -13.91 21.70 -9.98
CA LYS A 100 -12.64 22.37 -10.32
C LYS A 100 -12.82 23.44 -11.40
N LYS A 101 -13.63 23.18 -12.44
CA LYS A 101 -13.93 24.14 -13.50
C LYS A 101 -14.73 25.33 -12.96
N ASP A 102 -15.68 25.09 -12.08
CA ASP A 102 -16.56 26.14 -11.55
C ASP A 102 -15.79 27.06 -10.58
N LEU A 103 -14.96 26.49 -9.70
CA LEU A 103 -13.95 27.23 -8.90
C LEU A 103 -12.98 28.05 -9.78
N GLN A 104 -12.60 27.54 -10.97
CA GLN A 104 -11.75 28.27 -11.91
C GLN A 104 -12.52 29.40 -12.63
N ASN A 105 -13.78 29.21 -13.00
CA ASN A 105 -14.60 30.23 -13.66
C ASN A 105 -14.92 31.39 -12.70
N ASP A 106 -15.25 31.11 -11.44
CA ASP A 106 -15.57 32.15 -10.45
C ASP A 106 -14.40 33.11 -10.20
N SER A 107 -13.16 32.64 -10.37
CA SER A 107 -11.95 33.50 -10.29
C SER A 107 -11.92 34.64 -11.33
N VAL A 108 -12.69 34.52 -12.41
CA VAL A 108 -12.83 35.58 -13.44
C VAL A 108 -13.67 36.76 -12.94
N THR A 109 -14.47 36.59 -11.88
CA THR A 109 -15.35 37.64 -11.32
C THR A 109 -14.62 38.69 -10.45
N GLY A 110 -13.28 38.69 -10.47
CA GLY A 110 -12.44 39.72 -9.83
C GLY A 110 -12.32 39.60 -8.31
N VAL A 111 -13.08 38.70 -7.67
CA VAL A 111 -12.89 38.39 -6.25
C VAL A 111 -11.83 37.29 -6.13
N ASN A 112 -10.62 37.67 -5.73
CA ASN A 112 -9.47 36.79 -5.55
C ASN A 112 -9.63 35.91 -4.28
N ARG A 113 -10.67 35.04 -4.28
CA ARG A 113 -11.10 34.27 -3.11
C ARG A 113 -10.39 32.92 -3.05
N ARG A 114 -9.63 32.77 -1.94
CA ARG A 114 -9.67 31.57 -1.08
C ARG A 114 -8.97 30.31 -1.60
N ARG A 115 -7.63 30.38 -1.64
CA ARG A 115 -6.81 29.26 -1.13
C ARG A 115 -6.87 29.25 0.40
N VAL A 116 -8.01 28.85 0.96
CA VAL A 116 -8.37 29.07 2.37
C VAL A 116 -9.05 27.82 2.93
N TYR A 117 -8.68 27.28 4.09
CA TYR A 117 -7.69 27.75 5.08
C TYR A 117 -6.52 26.77 5.23
N ILE A 118 -5.28 27.22 4.95
CA ILE A 118 -4.17 27.13 5.94
C ILE A 118 -3.11 28.26 5.71
N PHE A 119 -2.85 28.69 4.45
CA PHE A 119 -1.62 29.45 4.11
C PHE A 119 -1.78 30.75 3.30
N GLU A 120 -2.63 31.69 3.73
CA GLU A 120 -2.53 33.10 3.28
C GLU A 120 -1.62 33.94 4.21
N LYS A 121 -1.01 34.99 3.64
CA LYS A 121 0.07 35.75 4.29
C LYS A 121 -0.42 36.62 5.46
N GLY A 122 0.13 36.40 6.66
CA GLY A 122 0.20 37.45 7.69
C GLY A 122 0.04 36.96 9.12
N THR A 123 -0.97 36.14 9.38
CA THR A 123 -1.36 35.71 10.74
C THR A 123 -1.62 34.21 10.76
N TYR A 124 -0.61 33.43 11.18
CA TYR A 124 -0.70 31.98 11.27
C TYR A 124 -1.20 31.55 12.65
N GLU A 125 -2.50 31.28 12.79
CA GLU A 125 -2.90 30.19 13.67
C GLU A 125 -2.62 28.88 12.93
N ILE A 126 -1.69 28.08 13.46
CA ILE A 126 -1.41 26.75 12.92
C ILE A 126 -2.55 25.84 13.35
N VAL A 127 -3.59 25.77 12.51
CA VAL A 127 -4.65 24.77 12.63
C VAL A 127 -3.98 23.39 12.62
N SER A 128 -4.09 22.64 13.72
CA SER A 128 -3.37 21.38 13.87
C SER A 128 -3.83 20.35 12.85
N THR A 129 -2.92 19.45 12.43
CA THR A 129 -3.22 18.32 11.54
C THR A 129 -4.45 17.55 12.07
N SER A 130 -4.50 17.33 13.39
CA SER A 130 -5.60 16.68 14.09
C SER A 130 -6.93 17.40 13.93
N HIS A 131 -6.97 18.74 13.95
CA HIS A 131 -8.22 19.47 13.74
C HIS A 131 -8.76 19.27 12.31
N ILE A 132 -7.91 19.38 11.30
CA ILE A 132 -8.31 19.20 9.89
C ILE A 132 -8.72 17.75 9.62
N MET A 133 -7.97 16.76 10.12
CA MET A 133 -8.34 15.35 10.03
C MET A 133 -9.66 15.07 10.78
N ASN A 134 -9.87 15.65 11.96
CA ASN A 134 -11.11 15.47 12.69
C ASN A 134 -12.33 16.03 11.94
N ILE A 135 -12.21 17.09 11.14
CA ILE A 135 -13.30 17.54 10.25
C ILE A 135 -13.67 16.44 9.24
N ALA A 136 -12.66 15.84 8.59
CA ALA A 136 -12.89 14.74 7.63
C ALA A 136 -13.45 13.47 8.30
N LEU A 137 -12.89 13.06 9.44
CA LEU A 137 -13.35 11.90 10.21
C LEU A 137 -14.75 12.12 10.80
N ASN A 138 -15.10 13.35 11.19
CA ASN A 138 -16.45 13.72 11.62
C ASN A 138 -17.47 13.61 10.48
N PHE A 139 -17.14 14.00 9.25
CA PHE A 139 -18.01 13.77 8.09
C PHE A 139 -18.31 12.27 7.91
N PHE A 140 -17.27 11.43 7.89
CA PHE A 140 -17.45 9.98 7.75
C PHE A 140 -18.23 9.36 8.92
N THR A 141 -18.04 9.86 10.14
CA THR A 141 -18.75 9.37 11.33
C THR A 141 -20.21 9.82 11.35
N LYS A 142 -20.49 11.09 11.03
CA LYS A 142 -21.85 11.67 10.92
C LYS A 142 -22.74 10.86 9.97
N TYR A 143 -22.18 10.39 8.86
CA TYR A 143 -22.90 9.62 7.84
C TYR A 143 -22.72 8.10 7.95
N GLY A 144 -22.19 7.61 9.08
CA GLY A 144 -22.12 6.18 9.43
C GLY A 144 -21.14 5.34 8.61
N LEU A 145 -20.34 6.00 7.75
CA LEU A 145 -19.25 5.37 7.00
C LEU A 145 -18.10 4.97 7.94
N LEU A 146 -17.87 5.75 8.99
CA LEU A 146 -17.06 5.36 10.15
C LEU A 146 -17.90 5.29 11.42
N THR A 147 -17.41 4.53 12.38
CA THR A 147 -17.85 4.56 13.78
C THR A 147 -16.62 4.45 14.68
N SER A 148 -16.41 5.41 15.57
CA SER A 148 -15.39 5.29 16.63
C SER A 148 -15.95 4.49 17.81
N LYS A 149 -15.15 3.57 18.37
CA LYS A 149 -15.46 2.81 19.58
C LYS A 149 -14.17 2.33 20.24
N ASN A 150 -13.99 2.60 21.53
CA ASN A 150 -12.76 2.27 22.27
C ASN A 150 -11.51 2.88 21.60
N ASP A 151 -11.62 4.13 21.16
CA ASP A 151 -10.61 4.90 20.39
C ASP A 151 -10.22 4.30 19.01
N GLU A 152 -10.67 3.10 18.67
CA GLU A 152 -10.57 2.51 17.32
C GLU A 152 -11.62 3.10 16.36
N TYR A 153 -11.22 3.38 15.12
CA TYR A 153 -12.15 3.63 14.01
C TYR A 153 -12.54 2.32 13.31
N LYS A 154 -13.83 2.16 13.02
CA LYS A 154 -14.40 0.96 12.37
C LYS A 154 -15.24 1.31 11.13
N VAL A 155 -15.20 0.43 10.13
CA VAL A 155 -15.77 0.69 8.79
C VAL A 155 -17.25 0.34 8.74
N MET A 156 -18.07 1.29 8.25
CA MET A 156 -19.48 1.16 7.88
C MET A 156 -20.37 0.53 8.97
N SER A 157 -20.13 0.94 10.23
CA SER A 157 -20.80 0.40 11.42
C SER A 157 -20.62 -1.12 11.63
N THR A 158 -19.59 -1.73 11.03
CA THR A 158 -19.19 -3.12 11.29
C THR A 158 -18.16 -3.16 12.42
N ASP A 159 -17.79 -4.35 12.89
CA ASP A 159 -16.67 -4.51 13.83
C ASP A 159 -15.30 -4.59 13.16
N LYS A 160 -15.20 -4.38 11.83
CA LYS A 160 -13.92 -4.38 11.11
C LYS A 160 -13.17 -3.05 11.29
N PRO A 161 -11.86 -3.06 11.60
CA PRO A 161 -11.07 -1.84 11.80
C PRO A 161 -10.90 -1.04 10.50
N PHE A 162 -10.67 0.27 10.65
CA PHE A 162 -10.35 1.21 9.59
C PHE A 162 -8.92 1.03 9.07
N VAL A 163 -8.76 0.02 8.21
CA VAL A 163 -7.51 -0.28 7.49
C VAL A 163 -7.80 -0.47 6.01
N TRP A 164 -6.86 -0.14 5.14
CA TRP A 164 -7.09 -0.15 3.69
C TRP A 164 -7.46 -1.53 3.14
N GLU A 165 -6.94 -2.61 3.74
CA GLU A 165 -7.31 -3.99 3.42
C GLU A 165 -8.81 -4.29 3.70
N THR A 166 -9.39 -3.72 4.77
CA THR A 166 -10.84 -3.81 5.05
C THR A 166 -11.65 -3.08 3.99
N ILE A 167 -11.20 -1.88 3.59
CA ILE A 167 -11.91 -1.00 2.66
C ILE A 167 -11.91 -1.63 1.26
N THR A 168 -10.75 -2.04 0.75
CA THR A 168 -10.63 -2.67 -0.58
C THR A 168 -11.43 -3.96 -0.68
N ARG A 169 -11.44 -4.80 0.37
CA ARG A 169 -12.20 -6.06 0.44
C ARG A 169 -13.65 -5.94 0.91
N MET A 170 -14.15 -4.73 1.19
CA MET A 170 -15.56 -4.51 1.52
C MET A 170 -16.47 -5.17 0.47
N SER A 171 -17.46 -5.94 0.93
CA SER A 171 -18.33 -6.77 0.10
C SER A 171 -19.76 -6.26 0.04
N VAL A 172 -20.59 -6.96 -0.74
CA VAL A 172 -22.05 -6.80 -0.78
C VAL A 172 -22.70 -6.89 0.62
N ILE A 173 -22.11 -7.65 1.56
CA ILE A 173 -22.67 -7.82 2.91
C ILE A 173 -22.48 -6.55 3.76
N GLU A 174 -21.33 -5.89 3.69
CA GLU A 174 -21.09 -4.62 4.38
C GLU A 174 -21.91 -3.48 3.77
N ALA A 175 -21.97 -3.41 2.44
CA ALA A 175 -22.82 -2.44 1.74
C ALA A 175 -24.31 -2.62 2.10
N LYS A 176 -24.79 -3.87 2.21
CA LYS A 176 -26.15 -4.18 2.68
C LYS A 176 -26.37 -3.69 4.12
N ARG A 177 -25.49 -4.04 5.05
CA ARG A 177 -25.60 -3.62 6.47
C ARG A 177 -25.58 -2.10 6.64
N TYR A 178 -24.79 -1.39 5.83
CA TYR A 178 -24.78 0.06 5.79
C TYR A 178 -26.12 0.63 5.31
N LEU A 179 -26.67 0.11 4.20
CA LEU A 179 -27.98 0.52 3.67
C LEU A 179 -29.16 0.19 4.59
N GLU A 180 -29.05 -0.88 5.40
CA GLU A 180 -30.04 -1.24 6.41
C GLU A 180 -30.05 -0.28 7.62
N ARG A 181 -28.88 0.24 8.02
CA ARG A 181 -28.73 1.12 9.20
C ARG A 181 -28.78 2.61 8.87
N HIS A 182 -28.20 3.00 7.74
CA HIS A 182 -28.00 4.40 7.30
C HIS A 182 -28.71 4.66 5.97
N ARG A 183 -29.97 4.20 5.87
CA ARG A 183 -30.74 4.15 4.62
C ARG A 183 -30.78 5.48 3.85
N SER A 184 -30.93 6.60 4.55
CA SER A 184 -30.97 7.95 3.94
C SER A 184 -29.65 8.30 3.25
N SER A 185 -28.53 8.11 3.97
CA SER A 185 -27.18 8.36 3.47
C SER A 185 -26.85 7.47 2.27
N ALA A 186 -27.09 6.17 2.39
CA ALA A 186 -26.77 5.20 1.36
C ALA A 186 -27.59 5.39 0.07
N ILE A 187 -28.89 5.77 0.18
CA ILE A 187 -29.73 6.11 -0.98
C ILE A 187 -29.27 7.42 -1.64
N THR A 188 -28.89 8.42 -0.85
CA THR A 188 -28.37 9.70 -1.35
C THR A 188 -27.05 9.49 -2.11
N LEU A 189 -26.10 8.72 -1.54
CA LEU A 189 -24.84 8.38 -2.20
C LEU A 189 -25.03 7.58 -3.50
N LEU A 190 -25.95 6.61 -3.52
CA LEU A 190 -26.31 5.89 -4.75
C LEU A 190 -26.87 6.85 -5.81
N GLY A 191 -27.81 7.73 -5.43
CA GLY A 191 -28.45 8.68 -6.32
C GLY A 191 -27.52 9.78 -6.87
N MET A 192 -26.39 10.06 -6.22
CA MET A 192 -25.38 11.02 -6.69
C MET A 192 -24.40 10.44 -7.72
N PHE A 193 -24.04 9.16 -7.62
CA PHE A 193 -22.89 8.60 -8.35
C PHE A 193 -23.19 7.39 -9.24
N SER A 194 -24.29 6.67 -9.05
CA SER A 194 -24.66 5.53 -9.92
C SER A 194 -25.52 5.97 -11.10
N ASP A 195 -25.05 5.57 -12.28
CA ASP A 195 -25.73 5.70 -13.58
C ASP A 195 -27.05 4.91 -13.64
N ASN A 196 -27.22 3.92 -12.75
CA ASN A 196 -28.34 3.00 -12.75
C ASN A 196 -29.57 3.60 -12.03
N THR A 197 -29.86 4.87 -12.32
CA THR A 197 -30.85 5.70 -11.61
C THR A 197 -32.24 5.04 -11.58
N GLU A 198 -32.60 4.28 -12.62
CA GLU A 198 -33.89 3.59 -12.71
C GLU A 198 -33.95 2.31 -11.85
N LEU A 199 -32.85 1.55 -11.76
CA LEU A 199 -32.72 0.46 -10.80
C LEU A 199 -32.80 0.98 -9.35
N ILE A 200 -32.20 2.14 -9.10
CA ILE A 200 -32.23 2.80 -7.79
C ILE A 200 -33.63 3.31 -7.45
N LYS A 201 -34.39 3.89 -8.40
CA LYS A 201 -35.81 4.21 -8.19
C LYS A 201 -36.62 2.96 -7.83
N GLN A 202 -36.48 1.86 -8.59
CA GLN A 202 -37.13 0.59 -8.30
C GLN A 202 -36.76 0.07 -6.89
N PHE A 203 -35.50 0.23 -6.47
CA PHE A 203 -35.04 -0.14 -5.13
C PHE A 203 -35.62 0.75 -4.02
N ILE A 204 -35.73 2.06 -4.25
CA ILE A 204 -36.32 3.01 -3.30
C ILE A 204 -37.82 2.72 -3.13
N ALA A 205 -38.53 2.41 -4.23
CA ALA A 205 -39.95 2.07 -4.27
C ALA A 205 -40.29 0.70 -3.64
N GLN A 206 -39.29 -0.16 -3.43
CA GLN A 206 -39.43 -1.55 -2.94
C GLN A 206 -40.13 -2.53 -3.91
N ASP A 207 -40.34 -2.13 -5.17
CA ASP A 207 -41.05 -2.94 -6.17
C ASP A 207 -40.23 -4.14 -6.67
N GLY A 208 -40.62 -5.34 -6.23
CA GLY A 208 -40.47 -6.60 -6.99
C GLY A 208 -39.06 -7.01 -7.47
N LEU A 209 -38.00 -6.44 -6.90
CA LEU A 209 -36.63 -6.63 -7.42
C LEU A 209 -36.16 -8.08 -7.30
N SER A 210 -35.60 -8.60 -8.40
CA SER A 210 -34.95 -9.91 -8.41
C SER A 210 -33.65 -9.89 -7.59
N SER A 211 -33.27 -11.05 -7.04
CA SER A 211 -32.04 -11.22 -6.24
C SER A 211 -30.78 -10.74 -6.98
N THR A 212 -30.70 -10.97 -8.29
CA THR A 212 -29.61 -10.49 -9.15
C THR A 212 -29.56 -8.96 -9.22
N LYS A 213 -30.70 -8.28 -9.36
CA LYS A 213 -30.80 -6.81 -9.33
C LYS A 213 -30.38 -6.25 -7.96
N PHE A 214 -30.83 -6.86 -6.87
CA PHE A 214 -30.40 -6.50 -5.51
C PHE A 214 -28.87 -6.56 -5.35
N VAL A 215 -28.22 -7.65 -5.78
CA VAL A 215 -26.76 -7.82 -5.72
C VAL A 215 -26.02 -6.72 -6.51
N THR A 216 -26.60 -6.22 -7.61
CA THR A 216 -26.03 -5.10 -8.37
C THR A 216 -26.02 -3.80 -7.57
N VAL A 217 -27.14 -3.40 -6.96
CA VAL A 217 -27.22 -2.18 -6.13
C VAL A 217 -26.21 -2.20 -4.97
N PHE A 218 -26.02 -3.35 -4.32
CA PHE A 218 -25.02 -3.49 -3.25
C PHE A 218 -23.57 -3.43 -3.75
N LYS A 219 -23.28 -3.88 -4.99
CA LYS A 219 -21.95 -3.71 -5.61
C LYS A 219 -21.69 -2.25 -5.95
N GLU A 220 -22.67 -1.55 -6.51
CA GLU A 220 -22.60 -0.11 -6.81
C GLU A 220 -22.35 0.70 -5.53
N LEU A 221 -23.13 0.47 -4.47
CA LEU A 221 -22.94 1.13 -3.17
C LEU A 221 -21.56 0.82 -2.55
N SER A 222 -21.09 -0.42 -2.63
CA SER A 222 -19.74 -0.78 -2.17
C SER A 222 -18.65 -0.03 -2.93
N LEU A 223 -18.80 0.15 -4.25
CA LEU A 223 -17.86 0.93 -5.06
C LEU A 223 -17.89 2.42 -4.69
N VAL A 224 -19.07 3.02 -4.51
CA VAL A 224 -19.21 4.42 -4.06
C VAL A 224 -18.56 4.65 -2.70
N CYS A 225 -18.77 3.76 -1.73
CA CYS A 225 -18.12 3.85 -0.42
C CYS A 225 -16.57 3.73 -0.53
N LYS A 226 -16.05 2.85 -1.41
CA LYS A 226 -14.60 2.75 -1.67
C LYS A 226 -14.02 4.03 -2.28
N CYS A 227 -14.73 4.66 -3.23
CA CYS A 227 -14.34 5.95 -3.78
C CYS A 227 -14.24 7.04 -2.70
N LEU A 228 -15.24 7.15 -1.82
CA LEU A 228 -15.21 8.10 -0.71
C LEU A 228 -14.02 7.85 0.23
N PHE A 229 -13.78 6.60 0.63
CA PHE A 229 -12.63 6.25 1.46
C PHE A 229 -11.28 6.54 0.80
N TRP A 230 -11.17 6.45 -0.53
CA TRP A 230 -9.97 6.85 -1.27
C TRP A 230 -9.71 8.36 -1.15
N TYR A 231 -10.75 9.19 -1.21
CA TYR A 231 -10.63 10.63 -0.95
C TYR A 231 -10.28 10.93 0.52
N LEU A 232 -10.84 10.19 1.49
CA LEU A 232 -10.41 10.31 2.90
C LEU A 232 -8.92 9.98 3.08
N ARG A 233 -8.43 8.88 2.47
CA ARG A 233 -7.01 8.53 2.44
C ARG A 233 -6.17 9.69 1.88
N LYS A 234 -6.53 10.23 0.71
CA LYS A 234 -5.82 11.36 0.10
C LYS A 234 -5.79 12.58 1.04
N VAL A 235 -6.94 12.99 1.58
CA VAL A 235 -7.05 14.12 2.51
C VAL A 235 -6.16 13.92 3.73
N CYS A 236 -6.21 12.76 4.37
CA CYS A 236 -5.37 12.45 5.54
C CYS A 236 -3.87 12.50 5.20
N VAL A 237 -3.46 11.88 4.09
CA VAL A 237 -2.04 11.79 3.73
C VAL A 237 -1.49 13.15 3.30
N ASP A 238 -2.16 13.83 2.36
CA ASP A 238 -1.66 15.06 1.75
C ASP A 238 -1.65 16.25 2.75
N ILE A 239 -2.63 16.36 3.67
CA ILE A 239 -2.58 17.36 4.76
C ILE A 239 -1.43 17.09 5.73
N SER A 240 -1.23 15.84 6.17
CA SER A 240 -0.12 15.53 7.10
C SER A 240 1.23 15.91 6.48
N ILE A 241 1.48 15.52 5.23
CA ILE A 241 2.71 15.88 4.52
C ILE A 241 2.86 17.40 4.41
N SER A 242 1.79 18.11 4.07
CA SER A 242 1.81 19.58 3.91
C SER A 242 2.12 20.32 5.23
N VAL A 243 1.41 19.98 6.31
CA VAL A 243 1.62 20.60 7.64
C VAL A 243 3.01 20.24 8.18
N CYS A 244 3.41 18.97 8.07
CA CYS A 244 4.74 18.53 8.51
C CYS A 244 5.87 19.18 7.71
N SER A 245 5.71 19.40 6.41
CA SER A 245 6.71 20.07 5.56
C SER A 245 6.98 21.51 5.99
N LEU A 246 5.97 22.19 6.54
CA LEU A 246 6.09 23.56 7.04
C LEU A 246 6.61 23.60 8.49
N ALA A 247 6.13 22.69 9.36
CA ALA A 247 6.65 22.52 10.71
C ALA A 247 8.13 22.08 10.74
N SER A 248 8.61 21.42 9.68
CA SER A 248 9.99 20.94 9.55
C SER A 248 10.97 21.99 9.00
N GLN A 249 10.51 23.17 8.58
CA GLN A 249 11.42 24.21 8.07
C GLN A 249 12.26 24.80 9.21
N PRO A 250 13.59 24.90 9.06
CA PRO A 250 14.44 25.54 10.05
C PRO A 250 14.09 27.04 10.15
N SER A 251 14.09 27.58 11.38
CA SER A 251 13.86 29.00 11.58
C SER A 251 14.96 29.82 10.90
N LYS A 252 14.61 31.01 10.40
CA LYS A 252 15.45 31.87 9.54
C LYS A 252 16.82 32.28 10.14
N ASN A 253 17.05 31.99 11.43
CA ASN A 253 18.26 32.36 12.15
C ASN A 253 19.31 31.22 12.22
N GLN A 254 19.02 30.02 11.67
CA GLN A 254 20.00 28.92 11.58
C GLN A 254 20.74 28.92 10.23
N THR A 255 21.67 29.86 10.03
CA THR A 255 22.68 29.75 8.96
C THR A 255 23.58 28.54 9.19
N SER A 256 23.35 27.46 8.43
CA SER A 256 24.11 26.21 8.51
C SER A 256 25.55 26.40 7.98
N ALA A 257 26.48 25.55 8.41
CA ALA A 257 27.86 25.56 7.93
C ALA A 257 28.00 25.22 6.43
N LEU A 258 26.94 24.67 5.81
CA LEU A 258 26.86 24.36 4.37
C LEU A 258 26.80 25.62 3.50
N SER A 259 26.44 26.78 4.05
CA SER A 259 26.51 28.08 3.37
C SER A 259 27.92 28.43 2.83
N ARG A 260 28.98 27.77 3.32
CA ARG A 260 30.36 27.90 2.83
C ARG A 260 30.66 27.07 1.56
N LEU A 261 29.67 26.35 1.03
CA LEU A 261 29.80 25.46 -0.15
C LEU A 261 28.91 25.89 -1.33
N ASN A 262 28.37 27.12 -1.33
CA ASN A 262 27.48 27.68 -2.38
C ASN A 262 26.19 26.89 -2.68
N ILE A 263 25.82 25.89 -1.89
CA ILE A 263 24.58 25.13 -2.06
C ILE A 263 23.38 25.99 -1.66
N GLN A 264 22.51 26.33 -2.61
CA GLN A 264 21.21 26.94 -2.32
C GLN A 264 20.23 25.89 -1.79
N GLU A 265 20.19 25.71 -0.47
CA GLU A 265 19.22 24.84 0.19
C GLU A 265 17.80 25.45 0.12
N THR A 266 16.99 25.03 -0.85
CA THR A 266 15.55 25.31 -0.86
C THR A 266 14.86 24.45 0.20
N ASN A 267 14.41 25.06 1.31
CA ASN A 267 13.66 24.38 2.39
C ASN A 267 12.25 23.89 1.99
N SER A 268 11.87 24.02 0.72
CA SER A 268 10.65 23.45 0.14
C SER A 268 10.81 21.94 -0.08
N ILE A 269 9.85 21.16 0.40
CA ILE A 269 9.67 19.77 -0.03
C ILE A 269 8.62 19.72 -1.14
N ASN A 270 8.92 18.97 -2.19
CA ASN A 270 7.97 18.62 -3.24
C ASN A 270 7.54 17.16 -3.02
N ALA A 271 6.26 16.93 -2.75
CA ALA A 271 5.68 15.59 -2.63
C ALA A 271 5.03 15.17 -3.95
N VAL A 272 5.24 13.92 -4.38
CA VAL A 272 4.77 13.41 -5.67
C VAL A 272 4.21 11.99 -5.48
N SER A 273 2.95 11.77 -5.84
CA SER A 273 2.39 10.42 -5.89
C SER A 273 3.07 9.64 -7.02
N VAL A 274 3.65 8.50 -6.68
CA VAL A 274 4.30 7.55 -7.60
C VAL A 274 3.59 6.20 -7.64
N GLY A 275 2.67 5.96 -6.70
CA GLY A 275 1.74 4.84 -6.72
C GLY A 275 0.61 5.02 -7.73
N SER A 276 -0.05 3.90 -8.06
CA SER A 276 -1.26 3.88 -8.88
C SER A 276 -2.46 4.51 -8.14
N THR A 277 -3.29 5.28 -8.85
CA THR A 277 -4.51 5.92 -8.29
C THR A 277 -5.77 5.06 -8.39
N LYS A 278 -5.63 3.73 -8.50
CA LYS A 278 -6.75 2.80 -8.38
C LYS A 278 -7.21 2.68 -6.93
N LEU A 279 -8.42 2.14 -6.74
CA LEU A 279 -8.96 1.79 -5.43
C LEU A 279 -8.23 0.60 -4.80
N ASP A 280 -7.71 -0.33 -5.60
CA ASP A 280 -7.02 -1.55 -5.16
C ASP A 280 -5.50 -1.40 -5.03
N SER A 281 -4.97 -0.19 -5.19
CA SER A 281 -3.52 0.07 -5.15
C SER A 281 -3.06 0.97 -4.01
N ASP A 282 -1.78 0.77 -3.73
CA ASP A 282 -0.95 1.46 -2.75
C ASP A 282 -0.82 2.95 -3.15
N TYR A 283 -0.93 3.88 -2.20
CA TYR A 283 -0.82 5.34 -2.44
C TYR A 283 0.58 5.85 -2.11
N ASP A 284 1.56 5.31 -2.82
CA ASP A 284 2.98 5.60 -2.63
C ASP A 284 3.34 7.05 -3.04
N ILE A 285 4.09 7.76 -2.19
CA ILE A 285 4.54 9.14 -2.42
C ILE A 285 6.06 9.24 -2.24
N THR A 286 6.74 9.89 -3.20
CA THR A 286 8.15 10.29 -3.05
C THR A 286 8.26 11.75 -2.63
N LEU A 287 9.18 12.04 -1.70
CA LEU A 287 9.49 13.40 -1.22
C LEU A 287 10.84 13.86 -1.78
N TYR A 288 10.89 15.07 -2.34
CA TYR A 288 12.12 15.70 -2.88
C TYR A 288 12.45 17.01 -2.17
N GLY A 289 13.73 17.27 -1.92
CA GLY A 289 14.22 18.43 -1.17
C GLY A 289 15.39 18.07 -0.25
N ASN A 290 15.56 18.81 0.85
CA ASN A 290 16.61 18.54 1.84
C ASN A 290 16.28 17.30 2.70
N TYR A 291 17.18 16.31 2.74
CA TYR A 291 16.97 15.03 3.45
C TYR A 291 16.69 15.14 4.95
N LYS A 292 17.25 16.13 5.65
CA LYS A 292 16.98 16.37 7.09
C LYS A 292 15.57 16.93 7.31
N VAL A 293 15.10 17.79 6.41
CA VAL A 293 13.70 18.27 6.42
C VAL A 293 12.77 17.10 6.09
N ILE A 294 13.09 16.30 5.07
CA ILE A 294 12.31 15.09 4.68
C ILE A 294 12.22 14.08 5.82
N SER A 295 13.33 13.78 6.52
CA SER A 295 13.34 12.88 7.67
C SER A 295 12.41 13.36 8.80
N ASN A 296 12.41 14.67 9.06
CA ASN A 296 11.48 15.27 10.01
C ASN A 296 10.02 15.20 9.52
N VAL A 297 9.74 15.34 8.21
CA VAL A 297 8.40 15.19 7.63
C VAL A 297 7.87 13.77 7.81
N ILE A 298 8.65 12.75 7.45
CA ILE A 298 8.23 11.34 7.58
C ILE A 298 7.95 11.01 9.06
N LYS A 299 8.83 11.43 9.98
CA LYS A 299 8.58 11.24 11.41
C LYS A 299 7.32 11.97 11.89
N CYS A 300 7.14 13.23 11.49
CA CYS A 300 5.96 14.03 11.85
C CYS A 300 4.66 13.43 11.31
N PHE A 301 4.70 12.87 10.09
CA PHE A 301 3.59 12.19 9.44
C PHE A 301 3.15 10.96 10.25
N GLU A 302 4.05 10.01 10.55
CA GLU A 302 3.71 8.84 11.37
C GLU A 302 3.26 9.24 12.79
N THR A 303 3.91 10.25 13.39
CA THR A 303 3.52 10.76 14.72
C THR A 303 2.09 11.32 14.70
N ASN A 304 1.70 12.04 13.66
CA ASN A 304 0.34 12.56 13.49
C ASN A 304 -0.67 11.43 13.34
N LEU A 305 -0.36 10.39 12.54
CA LEU A 305 -1.24 9.22 12.40
C LEU A 305 -1.42 8.49 13.73
N GLN A 306 -0.33 8.21 14.45
CA GLN A 306 -0.35 7.55 15.75
C GLN A 306 -1.12 8.34 16.81
N THR A 307 -1.08 9.67 16.74
CA THR A 307 -1.84 10.57 17.63
C THR A 307 -3.36 10.53 17.37
N ILE A 308 -3.80 10.11 16.18
CA ILE A 308 -5.20 10.25 15.70
C ILE A 308 -5.90 8.90 15.55
N PHE A 309 -5.16 7.83 15.24
CA PHE A 309 -5.68 6.48 15.03
C PHE A 309 -5.19 5.45 16.07
N GLY A 310 -4.15 5.76 16.85
CA GLY A 310 -3.64 4.92 17.94
C GLY A 310 -2.13 4.64 17.85
N PRO A 311 -1.44 4.41 18.98
CA PRO A 311 0.03 4.40 19.05
C PRO A 311 0.72 3.22 18.34
N TYR A 312 -0.05 2.24 17.86
CA TYR A 312 0.45 1.07 17.11
C TYR A 312 0.14 1.14 15.61
N GLU A 313 -0.64 2.14 15.18
CA GLU A 313 -1.01 2.30 13.76
C GLU A 313 0.13 2.90 12.94
N THR A 314 0.13 2.59 11.65
CA THR A 314 1.12 3.05 10.66
C THR A 314 0.45 3.36 9.32
N SER A 315 1.14 4.10 8.46
CA SER A 315 0.67 4.40 7.09
C SER A 315 0.48 3.19 6.17
N ASP A 316 1.32 2.15 6.26
CA ASP A 316 1.12 0.86 5.54
C ASP A 316 -0.17 0.17 6.03
N THR A 317 -0.41 0.13 7.35
CA THR A 317 -1.61 -0.51 7.94
C THR A 317 -2.91 0.24 7.64
N LEU A 318 -2.97 1.54 7.95
CA LEU A 318 -4.17 2.36 7.78
C LEU A 318 -4.51 2.58 6.30
N PHE A 319 -3.49 2.84 5.48
CA PHE A 319 -3.66 3.46 4.16
C PHE A 319 -2.96 2.74 3.00
N ASP A 320 -2.15 1.69 3.21
CA ASP A 320 -1.36 1.03 2.15
C ASP A 320 -0.53 2.12 1.41
N THR A 321 0.24 2.92 2.17
CA THR A 321 0.87 4.19 1.75
C THR A 321 2.31 4.27 2.25
N ASN A 322 3.29 4.32 1.35
CA ASN A 322 4.71 4.49 1.71
C ASN A 322 5.21 5.91 1.38
N LEU A 323 6.06 6.49 2.24
CA LEU A 323 6.69 7.81 2.05
C LEU A 323 8.19 7.70 1.76
N TYR A 324 8.55 7.58 0.49
CA TYR A 324 9.93 7.46 0.04
C TYR A 324 10.68 8.80 0.23
N GLY A 325 11.45 8.90 1.32
CA GLY A 325 12.30 10.06 1.61
C GLY A 325 13.58 10.16 0.78
N LEU A 326 13.90 9.09 0.05
CA LEU A 326 14.97 8.98 -0.93
C LEU A 326 14.51 7.97 -1.99
N SER A 327 14.93 8.14 -3.24
CA SER A 327 14.42 7.34 -4.35
C SER A 327 15.41 7.20 -5.50
N PHE A 328 15.21 6.16 -6.32
CA PHE A 328 15.93 5.94 -7.57
C PHE A 328 15.51 6.89 -8.70
N ILE A 329 14.60 7.84 -8.43
CA ILE A 329 14.21 8.94 -9.34
C ILE A 329 14.41 10.33 -8.70
N LYS A 330 14.45 11.38 -9.53
CA LYS A 330 14.29 12.80 -9.17
C LYS A 330 13.39 13.49 -10.20
N LEU A 331 12.57 14.46 -9.80
CA LEU A 331 11.87 15.32 -10.78
C LEU A 331 12.87 16.27 -11.45
N GLN A 332 12.63 16.63 -12.71
CA GLN A 332 13.41 17.66 -13.38
C GLN A 332 13.20 19.01 -12.66
N GLY A 333 14.30 19.74 -12.41
CA GLY A 333 14.26 21.04 -11.74
C GLY A 333 14.09 20.99 -10.21
N THR A 334 13.94 19.81 -9.59
CA THR A 334 13.99 19.70 -8.13
C THR A 334 15.43 19.53 -7.64
N PHE A 335 15.79 20.26 -6.57
CA PHE A 335 17.06 20.02 -5.90
C PHE A 335 17.02 18.70 -5.14
N VAL A 336 17.88 17.78 -5.56
CA VAL A 336 18.28 16.60 -4.81
C VAL A 336 19.76 16.76 -4.54
N PHE A 337 20.20 16.57 -3.29
CA PHE A 337 21.59 16.80 -2.90
C PHE A 337 22.53 15.84 -3.65
N SER A 338 23.17 16.36 -4.70
CA SER A 338 24.22 15.68 -5.46
C SER A 338 25.58 16.22 -5.02
N PRO A 339 26.50 15.38 -4.53
CA PRO A 339 27.82 15.81 -4.04
C PRO A 339 28.81 16.20 -5.17
N SER A 340 28.35 16.37 -6.41
CA SER A 340 29.04 17.11 -7.46
C SER A 340 28.06 17.53 -8.56
N GLU A 341 28.26 18.72 -9.14
CA GLU A 341 27.36 19.33 -10.14
C GLU A 341 27.37 18.64 -11.51
N ASN A 342 28.38 17.80 -11.79
CA ASN A 342 28.43 16.98 -13.00
C ASN A 342 27.56 15.71 -12.83
N ASP A 343 26.37 15.71 -13.44
CA ASP A 343 25.34 14.67 -13.40
C ASP A 343 25.82 13.34 -14.05
N VAL A 344 26.61 12.56 -13.30
CA VAL A 344 26.96 11.15 -13.64
C VAL A 344 25.96 10.16 -13.02
N ILE A 345 25.34 10.53 -11.90
CA ILE A 345 24.45 9.65 -11.11
C ILE A 345 23.10 9.42 -11.80
N TYR A 346 22.51 10.48 -12.36
CA TYR A 346 21.17 10.46 -12.95
C TYR A 346 21.20 10.42 -14.49
N SER A 347 20.19 9.81 -15.09
CA SER A 347 19.95 9.76 -16.54
C SER A 347 19.55 11.12 -17.12
N ASN A 348 19.42 11.18 -18.45
CA ASN A 348 18.75 12.29 -19.11
C ASN A 348 17.25 12.31 -18.72
N PRO A 349 16.59 13.49 -18.65
CA PRO A 349 15.17 13.57 -18.32
C PRO A 349 14.29 12.82 -19.33
N ILE A 350 13.25 12.17 -18.81
CA ILE A 350 12.19 11.50 -19.57
C ILE A 350 10.81 11.96 -19.08
N THR A 351 9.84 12.07 -19.98
CA THR A 351 8.49 12.58 -19.69
C THR A 351 7.46 11.46 -19.69
N CYS A 352 6.75 11.31 -18.57
CA CYS A 352 5.71 10.33 -18.35
C CYS A 352 4.38 11.03 -18.05
N GLY A 353 3.58 11.25 -19.10
CA GLY A 353 2.37 12.06 -19.01
C GLY A 353 2.70 13.52 -18.71
N SER A 354 2.23 14.03 -17.57
CA SER A 354 2.44 15.41 -17.12
C SER A 354 3.72 15.65 -16.30
N ILE A 355 4.45 14.59 -15.91
CA ILE A 355 5.67 14.72 -15.12
C ILE A 355 6.92 14.41 -15.94
N THR A 356 8.01 15.14 -15.69
CA THR A 356 9.33 14.87 -16.28
C THR A 356 10.32 14.55 -15.17
N LEU A 357 10.97 13.40 -15.29
CA LEU A 357 11.79 12.78 -14.25
C LEU A 357 13.13 12.31 -14.80
N GLN A 358 14.13 12.21 -13.93
CA GLN A 358 15.40 11.53 -14.17
C GLN A 358 15.47 10.33 -13.21
N TYR A 359 16.19 9.29 -13.60
CA TYR A 359 16.36 8.05 -12.82
C TYR A 359 17.85 7.74 -12.62
N THR A 360 18.22 7.02 -11.56
CA THR A 360 19.63 6.67 -11.36
C THR A 360 20.11 5.75 -12.47
N ARG A 361 21.36 5.92 -12.91
CA ARG A 361 21.97 5.04 -13.93
C ARG A 361 22.22 3.65 -13.35
N ALA A 362 22.41 2.67 -14.22
CA ALA A 362 22.70 1.30 -13.81
C ALA A 362 24.06 1.24 -13.09
N SER A 363 24.04 0.81 -11.84
CA SER A 363 25.21 0.57 -11.00
C SER A 363 25.74 -0.86 -11.18
N ASN A 364 26.80 -1.20 -10.45
CA ASN A 364 27.22 -2.56 -10.16
C ASN A 364 26.03 -3.40 -9.64
N ALA A 365 25.51 -4.29 -10.49
CA ALA A 365 24.32 -5.10 -10.20
C ALA A 365 24.53 -6.11 -9.08
N HIS A 366 25.75 -6.62 -8.89
CA HIS A 366 26.08 -7.58 -7.83
C HIS A 366 25.68 -7.05 -6.44
N ILE A 367 25.81 -5.73 -6.22
CA ILE A 367 25.39 -5.07 -4.98
C ILE A 367 23.86 -5.06 -4.83
N GLN A 368 23.11 -4.85 -5.92
CA GLN A 368 21.65 -4.80 -5.88
C GLN A 368 21.05 -6.21 -5.67
N HIS A 369 21.65 -7.25 -6.27
CA HIS A 369 21.29 -8.65 -6.01
C HIS A 369 21.37 -9.02 -4.52
N VAL A 370 22.34 -8.47 -3.77
CA VAL A 370 22.40 -8.65 -2.31
C VAL A 370 21.17 -8.05 -1.62
N PHE A 371 20.74 -6.83 -1.97
CA PHE A 371 19.55 -6.22 -1.39
C PHE A 371 18.24 -6.94 -1.78
N ALA A 372 18.12 -7.43 -3.02
CA ALA A 372 17.01 -8.28 -3.42
C ALA A 372 16.93 -9.57 -2.60
N LEU A 373 18.07 -10.21 -2.32
CA LEU A 373 18.13 -11.37 -1.42
C LEU A 373 17.88 -11.00 0.05
N MET A 374 18.25 -9.80 0.51
CA MET A 374 17.86 -9.33 1.85
C MET A 374 16.33 -9.19 1.99
N LYS A 375 15.61 -8.85 0.91
CA LYS A 375 14.14 -8.89 0.87
C LYS A 375 13.62 -10.32 1.02
N LEU A 376 14.16 -11.27 0.25
CA LEU A 376 13.82 -12.70 0.34
C LEU A 376 14.04 -13.26 1.75
N LEU A 377 15.21 -12.98 2.34
CA LEU A 377 15.60 -13.46 3.67
C LEU A 377 14.78 -12.81 4.80
N LYS A 378 14.36 -11.54 4.65
CA LYS A 378 13.40 -10.90 5.55
C LYS A 378 12.04 -11.60 5.48
N ASN A 379 11.60 -11.94 4.28
CA ASN A 379 10.27 -12.48 4.05
C ASN A 379 10.18 -13.99 4.38
N ILE A 380 11.27 -14.76 4.27
CA ILE A 380 11.37 -16.12 4.83
C ILE A 380 11.36 -16.10 6.36
N LYS A 381 12.07 -15.18 7.00
CA LYS A 381 12.01 -15.00 8.47
C LYS A 381 10.59 -14.66 8.95
N PHE A 382 9.81 -13.95 8.13
CA PHE A 382 8.38 -13.72 8.37
C PHE A 382 7.52 -14.98 8.21
N VAL A 383 7.84 -15.90 7.29
CA VAL A 383 7.22 -17.24 7.27
C VAL A 383 7.51 -17.99 8.59
N GLY A 384 8.67 -17.74 9.21
CA GLY A 384 9.03 -18.25 10.55
C GLY A 384 8.01 -17.94 11.64
N SER A 385 7.42 -16.72 11.67
CA SER A 385 6.39 -16.38 12.66
C SER A 385 5.07 -17.15 12.53
N TYR A 386 4.91 -17.97 11.48
CA TYR A 386 3.82 -18.94 11.31
C TYR A 386 4.32 -20.39 11.43
N SER A 387 5.57 -20.68 11.04
CA SER A 387 6.20 -21.99 11.16
C SER A 387 7.72 -21.91 11.04
N ASP A 388 8.43 -22.07 12.15
CA ASP A 388 9.90 -22.16 12.19
C ASP A 388 10.43 -23.29 11.29
N SER A 389 9.80 -24.47 11.35
CA SER A 389 10.18 -25.63 10.54
C SER A 389 10.08 -25.36 9.04
N LEU A 390 9.11 -24.55 8.60
CA LEU A 390 9.03 -24.13 7.20
C LEU A 390 10.13 -23.10 6.89
N SER A 391 10.32 -22.08 7.72
CA SER A 391 11.40 -21.09 7.53
C SER A 391 12.77 -21.75 7.40
N LEU A 392 13.10 -22.69 8.29
CA LEU A 392 14.34 -23.47 8.25
C LEU A 392 14.47 -24.30 6.97
N LEU A 393 13.38 -24.94 6.51
CA LEU A 393 13.37 -25.69 5.25
C LEU A 393 13.60 -24.80 4.01
N LEU A 394 13.05 -23.57 4.01
CA LEU A 394 13.25 -22.62 2.91
C LEU A 394 14.66 -22.02 2.90
N LEU A 395 15.22 -21.69 4.07
CA LEU A 395 16.62 -21.25 4.21
C LEU A 395 17.58 -22.33 3.74
N ASN A 396 17.49 -23.54 4.30
CA ASN A 396 18.33 -24.67 3.92
C ASN A 396 18.20 -25.01 2.43
N TYR A 397 17.01 -24.87 1.83
CA TYR A 397 16.84 -25.05 0.39
C TYR A 397 17.65 -24.02 -0.41
N ILE A 398 17.58 -22.73 -0.07
CA ILE A 398 18.36 -21.67 -0.73
C ILE A 398 19.85 -21.90 -0.56
N GLU A 399 20.31 -22.14 0.67
CA GLU A 399 21.71 -22.39 1.03
C GLU A 399 22.29 -23.60 0.28
N THR A 400 21.48 -24.65 0.05
CA THR A 400 21.90 -25.86 -0.68
C THR A 400 21.84 -25.72 -2.21
N ASN A 401 20.94 -24.89 -2.76
CA ASN A 401 20.63 -24.88 -4.20
C ASN A 401 21.02 -23.59 -4.94
N CYS A 402 21.37 -22.51 -4.24
CA CYS A 402 21.92 -21.30 -4.86
C CYS A 402 23.40 -21.49 -5.18
N LYS A 403 23.81 -21.25 -6.43
CA LYS A 403 25.21 -21.38 -6.88
C LYS A 403 26.16 -20.31 -6.32
N PHE A 404 25.61 -19.28 -5.68
CA PHE A 404 26.30 -18.03 -5.37
C PHE A 404 26.20 -17.73 -3.87
N SER A 405 26.90 -18.53 -3.06
CA SER A 405 26.91 -18.36 -1.60
C SER A 405 27.36 -16.97 -1.20
N SER A 406 28.32 -16.36 -1.91
CA SER A 406 28.81 -15.01 -1.59
C SER A 406 27.72 -13.92 -1.59
N TYR A 407 26.67 -14.05 -2.40
CA TYR A 407 25.53 -13.12 -2.31
C TYR A 407 24.72 -13.33 -1.03
N LEU A 408 24.45 -14.58 -0.67
CA LEU A 408 23.68 -14.96 0.53
C LEU A 408 24.45 -14.62 1.81
N ASP A 409 25.73 -14.98 1.87
CA ASP A 409 26.64 -14.66 2.97
C ASP A 409 26.70 -13.14 3.18
N THR A 410 26.86 -12.37 2.10
CA THR A 410 26.87 -10.91 2.17
C THR A 410 25.51 -10.34 2.59
N ALA A 411 24.39 -10.92 2.12
CA ALA A 411 23.05 -10.50 2.54
C ALA A 411 22.79 -10.79 4.03
N HIS A 412 23.16 -11.97 4.53
CA HIS A 412 23.07 -12.32 5.95
C HIS A 412 23.95 -11.41 6.81
N ASN A 413 25.21 -11.20 6.41
CA ASN A 413 26.14 -10.34 7.12
C ASN A 413 25.68 -8.87 7.13
N LEU A 414 25.17 -8.36 6.01
CA LEU A 414 24.66 -6.99 5.91
C LEU A 414 23.39 -6.80 6.74
N MET A 415 22.43 -7.74 6.72
CA MET A 415 21.28 -7.70 7.64
C MET A 415 21.73 -7.71 9.12
N ASN A 416 22.72 -8.53 9.46
CA ASN A 416 23.25 -8.62 10.83
C ASN A 416 24.01 -7.37 11.27
N PHE A 417 24.70 -6.69 10.34
CA PHE A 417 25.35 -5.40 10.55
C PHE A 417 24.31 -4.29 10.72
N LEU A 418 23.37 -4.14 9.77
CA LEU A 418 22.35 -3.10 9.79
C LEU A 418 21.44 -3.18 11.02
N ARG A 419 21.11 -4.40 11.50
CA ARG A 419 20.34 -4.59 12.75
C ARG A 419 21.00 -3.97 13.99
N LYS A 420 22.30 -3.67 13.99
CA LYS A 420 23.00 -2.98 15.10
C LYS A 420 22.70 -1.47 15.15
N TYR A 421 22.24 -0.87 14.06
CA TYR A 421 21.91 0.55 13.98
C TYR A 421 20.39 0.69 13.84
N SER A 422 19.69 1.00 14.93
CA SER A 422 18.23 1.04 14.99
C SER A 422 17.58 2.33 14.47
N ASP A 423 18.37 3.28 13.95
CA ASP A 423 17.93 4.65 13.69
C ASP A 423 17.99 5.03 12.20
N TYR A 424 16.83 4.91 11.53
CA TYR A 424 16.58 5.37 10.17
C TYR A 424 16.86 6.87 9.98
N LYS A 425 16.58 7.70 11.00
CA LYS A 425 16.88 9.13 10.96
C LYS A 425 18.39 9.37 11.01
N ARG A 426 19.15 8.67 11.87
CA ARG A 426 20.63 8.74 11.86
C ARG A 426 21.19 8.41 10.48
N LEU A 427 20.61 7.46 9.75
CA LEU A 427 21.05 7.17 8.38
C LEU A 427 20.79 8.36 7.45
N LEU A 428 19.55 8.86 7.37
CA LEU A 428 19.15 9.99 6.52
C LEU A 428 19.92 11.29 6.82
N ASP A 429 20.03 11.67 8.10
CA ASP A 429 20.74 12.88 8.56
C ASP A 429 22.25 12.85 8.22
N ASN A 430 22.82 11.65 7.97
CA ASN A 430 24.25 11.47 7.68
C ASN A 430 24.59 11.23 6.21
N PHE A 431 23.70 11.45 5.24
CA PHE A 431 24.02 11.17 3.82
C PHE A 431 25.35 11.79 3.35
N ALA A 432 25.59 13.07 3.64
CA ALA A 432 26.82 13.75 3.26
C ALA A 432 28.07 13.14 3.94
N THR A 433 27.94 12.69 5.19
CA THR A 433 29.00 12.00 5.95
C THR A 433 29.30 10.63 5.34
N PHE A 434 28.26 9.84 5.06
CA PHE A 434 28.35 8.53 4.42
C PHE A 434 29.01 8.65 3.05
N PHE A 435 28.49 9.52 2.17
CA PHE A 435 29.02 9.68 0.82
C PHE A 435 30.49 10.13 0.86
N LYS A 436 30.85 11.07 1.74
CA LYS A 436 32.24 11.49 1.94
C LYS A 436 33.15 10.35 2.42
N ARG A 437 32.68 9.44 3.27
CA ARG A 437 33.46 8.30 3.80
C ARG A 437 33.75 7.23 2.74
N TYR A 438 32.94 7.14 1.69
CA TYR A 438 33.06 6.12 0.63
C TYR A 438 33.34 6.70 -0.77
N MET A 439 33.70 7.98 -0.90
CA MET A 439 34.00 8.62 -2.21
C MET A 439 35.19 8.04 -2.98
N ASP A 440 36.03 7.21 -2.34
CA ASP A 440 37.11 6.46 -3.01
C ASP A 440 36.57 5.27 -3.84
N HIS A 441 35.29 4.91 -3.66
CA HIS A 441 34.57 3.96 -4.51
C HIS A 441 33.83 4.71 -5.63
N ASP A 442 33.37 3.97 -6.64
CA ASP A 442 32.50 4.54 -7.67
C ASP A 442 31.25 5.23 -7.07
N LYS A 443 31.05 6.49 -7.44
CA LYS A 443 30.01 7.37 -6.91
C LYS A 443 28.60 6.83 -7.13
N LEU A 444 28.35 6.19 -8.28
CA LEU A 444 27.03 5.65 -8.62
C LEU A 444 26.70 4.42 -7.77
N ASN A 445 27.68 3.54 -7.55
CA ASN A 445 27.56 2.42 -6.61
C ASN A 445 27.29 2.90 -5.18
N VAL A 446 28.05 3.89 -4.68
CA VAL A 446 27.82 4.47 -3.34
C VAL A 446 26.42 5.06 -3.22
N TYR A 447 25.94 5.78 -4.24
CA TYR A 447 24.61 6.37 -4.25
C TYR A 447 23.51 5.30 -4.20
N ASN A 448 23.50 4.36 -5.14
CA ASN A 448 22.47 3.32 -5.19
C ASN A 448 22.52 2.38 -3.97
N THR A 449 23.71 2.11 -3.41
CA THR A 449 23.86 1.34 -2.15
C THR A 449 23.18 2.06 -0.99
N TYR A 450 23.36 3.38 -0.88
CA TYR A 450 22.75 4.17 0.18
C TYR A 450 21.21 4.23 0.04
N ILE A 451 20.68 4.37 -1.18
CA ILE A 451 19.22 4.24 -1.42
C ILE A 451 18.73 2.88 -0.92
N SER A 452 19.39 1.78 -1.30
CA SER A 452 18.99 0.44 -0.88
C SER A 452 19.08 0.23 0.65
N MET A 453 20.05 0.84 1.33
CA MET A 453 20.11 0.85 2.80
C MET A 453 18.95 1.64 3.42
N VAL A 454 18.65 2.84 2.92
CA VAL A 454 17.51 3.66 3.39
C VAL A 454 16.20 2.89 3.19
N ASN A 455 15.99 2.32 2.01
CA ASN A 455 14.78 1.56 1.70
C ASN A 455 14.64 0.29 2.56
N TYR A 456 15.73 -0.39 2.87
CA TYR A 456 15.74 -1.52 3.81
C TYR A 456 15.25 -1.13 5.21
N TYR A 457 15.75 -0.02 5.75
CA TYR A 457 15.35 0.47 7.08
C TYR A 457 13.94 1.05 7.12
N GLY A 458 13.53 1.78 6.08
CA GLY A 458 12.14 2.21 5.89
C GLY A 458 11.16 1.05 5.71
N SER A 459 11.66 -0.18 5.54
CA SER A 459 10.89 -1.38 5.21
C SER A 459 10.10 -1.28 3.90
N GLU A 460 10.60 -0.46 2.97
CA GLU A 460 9.97 -0.11 1.71
C GLU A 460 9.58 -1.33 0.85
N THR A 461 8.63 -1.09 -0.08
CA THR A 461 8.20 -2.12 -1.02
C THR A 461 9.35 -2.58 -1.94
N TYR A 462 10.28 -1.70 -2.32
CA TYR A 462 11.41 -2.05 -3.20
C TYR A 462 12.74 -1.50 -2.68
N TYR A 463 13.71 -2.39 -2.42
CA TYR A 463 15.06 -2.04 -1.96
C TYR A 463 16.02 -1.77 -3.12
N THR A 464 15.81 -2.39 -4.27
CA THR A 464 16.69 -2.28 -5.45
C THR A 464 16.20 -1.25 -6.46
N ARG A 465 17.18 -0.71 -7.19
CA ARG A 465 16.97 0.06 -8.41
C ARG A 465 16.13 -0.72 -9.41
N GLY A 466 16.44 -2.00 -9.64
CA GLY A 466 15.78 -2.82 -10.64
C GLY A 466 14.28 -2.98 -10.37
N ALA A 467 13.92 -3.41 -9.15
CA ALA A 467 12.52 -3.58 -8.77
C ALA A 467 11.75 -2.25 -8.69
N PHE A 468 12.36 -1.19 -8.16
CA PHE A 468 11.72 0.13 -8.10
C PHE A 468 11.46 0.70 -9.50
N LEU A 469 12.46 0.68 -10.39
CA LEU A 469 12.33 1.24 -11.73
C LEU A 469 11.40 0.41 -12.63
N ASP A 470 11.39 -0.91 -12.51
CA ASP A 470 10.42 -1.75 -13.24
C ASP A 470 8.99 -1.51 -12.75
N VAL A 471 8.74 -1.57 -11.43
CA VAL A 471 7.37 -1.53 -10.93
C VAL A 471 6.83 -0.10 -10.79
N VAL A 472 7.59 0.82 -10.21
CA VAL A 472 7.11 2.18 -9.90
C VAL A 472 7.21 3.07 -11.15
N VAL A 473 8.35 3.06 -11.85
CA VAL A 473 8.53 3.88 -13.05
C VAL A 473 7.85 3.24 -14.26
N ASN A 474 8.23 2.02 -14.66
CA ASN A 474 7.71 1.42 -15.89
C ASN A 474 6.24 0.99 -15.77
N GLN A 475 5.88 0.13 -14.81
CA GLN A 475 4.53 -0.46 -14.78
C GLN A 475 3.44 0.46 -14.22
N GLN A 476 3.77 1.39 -13.31
CA GLN A 476 2.79 2.31 -12.70
C GLN A 476 2.79 3.70 -13.33
N THR A 477 3.93 4.39 -13.32
CA THR A 477 4.03 5.81 -13.70
C THR A 477 3.98 6.03 -15.21
N CYS A 478 4.89 5.40 -15.95
CA CYS A 478 5.15 5.67 -17.36
C CYS A 478 4.38 4.74 -18.32
N LYS A 479 4.02 3.53 -17.85
CA LYS A 479 3.20 2.47 -18.47
C LYS A 479 3.73 1.96 -19.81
N ASN A 480 3.66 2.81 -20.84
CA ASN A 480 4.04 2.51 -22.22
C ASN A 480 5.32 3.26 -22.64
N ASN A 481 5.60 4.42 -22.05
CA ASN A 481 6.84 5.18 -22.26
C ASN A 481 7.88 4.81 -21.19
N GLY A 482 8.04 3.51 -20.93
CA GLY A 482 8.98 3.00 -19.92
C GLY A 482 10.44 3.24 -20.30
N ILE A 483 11.29 3.30 -19.28
CA ILE A 483 12.74 3.32 -19.40
C ILE A 483 13.27 1.91 -19.68
N GLU A 484 14.30 1.83 -20.52
CA GLU A 484 15.00 0.57 -20.77
C GLU A 484 15.76 0.14 -19.51
N LEU A 485 15.58 -1.13 -19.14
CA LEU A 485 16.20 -1.75 -17.97
C LEU A 485 16.97 -2.99 -18.40
N THR A 486 18.04 -3.27 -17.67
CA THR A 486 18.93 -4.39 -17.99
C THR A 486 18.34 -5.73 -17.53
N SER A 487 18.85 -6.85 -18.04
CA SER A 487 18.45 -8.18 -17.56
C SER A 487 18.68 -8.36 -16.05
N VAL A 488 19.73 -7.74 -15.49
CA VAL A 488 20.00 -7.77 -14.05
C VAL A 488 19.02 -6.92 -13.24
N ASP A 489 18.58 -5.77 -13.74
CA ASP A 489 17.48 -5.00 -13.14
C ASP A 489 16.17 -5.83 -13.06
N TYR A 490 15.89 -6.64 -14.08
CA TYR A 490 14.73 -7.53 -14.10
C TYR A 490 14.88 -8.77 -13.21
N VAL A 491 16.11 -9.27 -12.97
CA VAL A 491 16.37 -10.29 -11.95
C VAL A 491 16.03 -9.75 -10.55
N ASP A 492 16.46 -8.53 -10.23
CA ASP A 492 16.11 -7.90 -8.95
C ASP A 492 14.60 -7.67 -8.80
N SER A 493 13.95 -7.16 -9.86
CA SER A 493 12.48 -7.00 -9.88
C SER A 493 11.75 -8.33 -9.66
N PHE A 494 12.19 -9.41 -10.32
CA PHE A 494 11.63 -10.73 -10.10
C PHE A 494 11.78 -11.17 -8.64
N ILE A 495 12.99 -11.09 -8.09
CA ILE A 495 13.29 -11.55 -6.72
C ILE A 495 12.47 -10.78 -5.68
N GLU A 496 12.40 -9.45 -5.76
CA GLU A 496 11.65 -8.67 -4.77
C GLU A 496 10.13 -8.87 -4.89
N ASN A 497 9.56 -8.95 -6.09
CA ASN A 497 8.12 -9.20 -6.25
C ASN A 497 7.72 -10.62 -5.83
N VAL A 498 8.56 -11.63 -6.05
CA VAL A 498 8.32 -12.99 -5.55
C VAL A 498 8.54 -13.08 -4.03
N SER A 499 9.44 -12.27 -3.47
CA SER A 499 9.61 -12.14 -2.01
C SER A 499 8.39 -11.50 -1.36
N ASP A 500 7.86 -10.40 -1.90
CA ASP A 500 6.65 -9.75 -1.40
C ASP A 500 5.43 -10.69 -1.48
N LEU A 501 5.35 -11.51 -2.53
CA LEU A 501 4.30 -12.53 -2.69
C LEU A 501 4.27 -13.56 -1.55
N MET A 502 5.39 -13.81 -0.85
CA MET A 502 5.44 -14.72 0.32
C MET A 502 4.75 -14.13 1.56
N GLN A 503 4.68 -12.80 1.68
CA GLN A 503 3.96 -12.12 2.77
C GLN A 503 2.55 -11.74 2.33
N LYS A 504 2.44 -11.04 1.20
CA LYS A 504 1.22 -10.48 0.65
C LYS A 504 0.54 -11.52 -0.28
N ILE A 505 0.37 -12.74 0.24
CA ILE A 505 -0.02 -14.00 -0.46
C ILE A 505 -1.33 -13.97 -1.25
N HIS A 506 -2.10 -12.89 -1.15
CA HIS A 506 -3.38 -12.66 -1.78
C HIS A 506 -3.37 -11.53 -2.82
N LYS A 507 -2.33 -10.68 -2.87
CA LYS A 507 -2.26 -9.54 -3.81
C LYS A 507 -1.72 -10.04 -5.17
N GLU A 508 -2.60 -10.46 -6.08
CA GLU A 508 -2.25 -10.99 -7.43
C GLU A 508 -1.31 -10.06 -8.23
N LYS A 509 -1.30 -8.75 -7.94
CA LYS A 509 -0.37 -7.78 -8.52
C LYS A 509 1.09 -8.25 -8.49
N TYR A 510 1.54 -8.96 -7.45
CA TYR A 510 2.92 -9.45 -7.33
C TYR A 510 3.23 -10.61 -8.26
N ILE A 511 2.26 -11.51 -8.51
CA ILE A 511 2.36 -12.55 -9.55
C ILE A 511 2.51 -11.89 -10.91
N ASN A 512 1.68 -10.90 -11.22
CA ASN A 512 1.69 -10.23 -12.52
C ASN A 512 2.97 -9.40 -12.72
N ARG A 513 3.48 -8.72 -11.68
CA ARG A 513 4.78 -8.03 -11.67
C ARG A 513 5.95 -9.01 -11.88
N ALA A 514 5.96 -10.13 -11.15
CA ALA A 514 7.00 -11.16 -11.28
C ALA A 514 7.01 -11.80 -12.68
N LEU A 515 5.85 -12.19 -13.22
CA LEU A 515 5.76 -12.72 -14.58
C LEU A 515 6.17 -11.70 -15.64
N PHE A 516 5.86 -10.40 -15.45
CA PHE A 516 6.34 -9.34 -16.34
C PHE A 516 7.87 -9.24 -16.36
N ALA A 517 8.51 -9.17 -15.18
CA ALA A 517 9.96 -9.12 -15.07
C ALA A 517 10.64 -10.38 -15.65
N LEU A 518 10.07 -11.56 -15.38
CA LEU A 518 10.57 -12.84 -15.88
C LEU A 518 10.50 -12.93 -17.42
N ASN A 519 9.43 -12.39 -18.03
CA ASN A 519 9.27 -12.29 -19.49
C ASN A 519 10.23 -11.27 -20.16
N LYS A 520 11.02 -10.54 -19.37
CA LYS A 520 12.10 -9.65 -19.85
C LYS A 520 13.49 -10.28 -19.72
N LEU A 521 13.59 -11.44 -19.07
CA LEU A 521 14.81 -12.25 -19.04
C LEU A 521 14.91 -13.15 -20.27
N GLN A 522 16.10 -13.70 -20.51
CA GLN A 522 16.30 -14.66 -21.60
C GLN A 522 15.47 -15.93 -21.38
N ASP A 523 14.82 -16.41 -22.45
CA ASP A 523 14.09 -17.67 -22.42
C ASP A 523 15.06 -18.86 -22.24
N SER A 524 14.86 -19.61 -21.15
CA SER A 524 15.77 -20.67 -20.70
C SER A 524 14.98 -21.75 -19.94
N PRO A 525 15.54 -22.97 -19.74
CA PRO A 525 14.89 -23.99 -18.93
C PRO A 525 14.55 -23.51 -17.50
N ALA A 526 15.42 -22.69 -16.90
CA ALA A 526 15.24 -22.14 -15.56
C ALA A 526 14.15 -21.05 -15.51
N THR A 527 14.17 -20.07 -16.42
CA THR A 527 13.13 -19.03 -16.48
C THR A 527 11.76 -19.62 -16.83
N ARG A 528 11.70 -20.63 -17.70
CA ARG A 528 10.45 -21.40 -17.96
C ARG A 528 9.98 -22.23 -16.76
N LYS A 529 10.90 -22.73 -15.91
CA LYS A 529 10.56 -23.43 -14.66
C LYS A 529 10.01 -22.44 -13.61
N ALA A 530 10.66 -21.29 -13.44
CA ALA A 530 10.18 -20.21 -12.58
C ALA A 530 8.77 -19.74 -13.00
N ALA A 531 8.53 -19.53 -14.30
CA ALA A 531 7.22 -19.10 -14.81
C ALA A 531 6.09 -20.08 -14.43
N LYS A 532 6.34 -21.39 -14.59
CA LYS A 532 5.38 -22.44 -14.20
C LYS A 532 5.11 -22.48 -12.70
N LEU A 533 6.11 -22.20 -11.86
CA LEU A 533 5.94 -22.13 -10.40
C LEU A 533 5.07 -20.93 -10.01
N ILE A 534 5.30 -19.76 -10.62
CA ILE A 534 4.52 -18.54 -10.35
C ILE A 534 3.07 -18.65 -10.85
N GLU A 535 2.81 -19.25 -12.02
CA GLU A 535 1.44 -19.56 -12.49
C GLU A 535 0.77 -20.69 -11.66
N GLY A 536 1.57 -21.60 -11.10
CA GLY A 536 1.11 -22.55 -10.09
C GLY A 536 0.58 -21.84 -8.84
N ILE A 537 1.31 -20.84 -8.32
CA ILE A 537 0.84 -20.00 -7.21
C ILE A 537 -0.43 -19.24 -7.59
N LYS A 538 -0.54 -18.73 -8.83
CA LYS A 538 -1.75 -18.04 -9.33
C LYS A 538 -2.99 -18.94 -9.27
N SER A 539 -2.81 -20.23 -9.53
CA SER A 539 -3.85 -21.25 -9.43
C SER A 539 -4.25 -21.54 -7.98
N ILE A 540 -3.27 -21.59 -7.06
CA ILE A 540 -3.50 -21.74 -5.61
C ILE A 540 -4.24 -20.51 -5.04
N GLN A 541 -3.85 -19.28 -5.42
CA GLN A 541 -4.53 -18.05 -5.01
C GLN A 541 -6.01 -18.05 -5.39
N LYS A 542 -6.33 -18.44 -6.64
CA LYS A 542 -7.73 -18.54 -7.11
C LYS A 542 -8.53 -19.54 -6.27
N GLY A 543 -7.96 -20.71 -5.96
CA GLY A 543 -8.58 -21.69 -5.07
C GLY A 543 -8.82 -21.14 -3.66
N CYS A 544 -7.83 -20.47 -3.08
CA CYS A 544 -7.92 -19.87 -1.74
C CYS A 544 -8.93 -18.70 -1.68
N SER A 545 -9.08 -17.92 -2.76
CA SER A 545 -10.07 -16.83 -2.84
C SER A 545 -11.52 -17.31 -2.77
N GLN A 546 -11.77 -18.59 -3.02
CA GLN A 546 -13.08 -19.24 -2.91
C GLN A 546 -13.26 -19.97 -1.56
N ASP A 547 -12.16 -20.43 -0.97
CA ASP A 547 -12.13 -21.23 0.25
C ASP A 547 -10.75 -21.15 0.90
N ILE A 548 -10.66 -20.45 2.03
CA ILE A 548 -9.38 -20.17 2.71
C ILE A 548 -8.68 -21.43 3.22
N LEU A 549 -9.38 -22.57 3.39
CA LEU A 549 -8.76 -23.85 3.76
C LEU A 549 -7.89 -24.43 2.63
N LYS A 550 -8.01 -23.88 1.40
CA LYS A 550 -7.15 -24.23 0.25
C LYS A 550 -5.86 -23.39 0.17
N CYS A 551 -5.65 -22.42 1.07
CA CYS A 551 -4.38 -21.67 1.15
C CYS A 551 -3.24 -22.53 1.73
N SER A 552 -2.51 -23.23 0.88
CA SER A 552 -1.24 -23.85 1.28
C SER A 552 -0.11 -22.82 1.29
N HIS A 553 0.08 -22.13 2.42
CA HIS A 553 1.24 -21.26 2.66
C HIS A 553 2.57 -22.00 2.45
N PHE A 554 2.61 -23.31 2.74
CA PHE A 554 3.76 -24.19 2.44
C PHE A 554 4.08 -24.21 0.94
N LEU A 555 3.13 -24.61 0.10
CA LEU A 555 3.35 -24.74 -1.35
C LEU A 555 3.65 -23.39 -1.99
N LEU A 556 3.00 -22.31 -1.53
CA LEU A 556 3.26 -20.96 -2.02
C LEU A 556 4.69 -20.51 -1.69
N SER A 557 5.08 -20.58 -0.41
CA SER A 557 6.38 -20.11 0.06
C SER A 557 7.53 -20.95 -0.53
N TYR A 558 7.32 -22.27 -0.67
CA TYR A 558 8.26 -23.16 -1.34
C TYR A 558 8.38 -22.84 -2.83
N ASN A 559 7.27 -22.67 -3.56
CA ASN A 559 7.32 -22.33 -4.99
C ASN A 559 7.96 -20.95 -5.25
N CYS A 560 7.73 -19.95 -4.39
CA CYS A 560 8.43 -18.66 -4.44
C CYS A 560 9.94 -18.86 -4.29
N THR A 561 10.35 -19.60 -3.26
CA THR A 561 11.76 -19.90 -2.93
C THR A 561 12.45 -20.61 -4.08
N VAL A 562 11.85 -21.68 -4.63
CA VAL A 562 12.40 -22.41 -5.79
C VAL A 562 12.49 -21.51 -7.02
N ALA A 563 11.46 -20.71 -7.31
CA ALA A 563 11.44 -19.84 -8.49
C ALA A 563 12.53 -18.75 -8.44
N VAL A 564 12.83 -18.21 -7.26
CA VAL A 564 13.97 -17.29 -7.06
C VAL A 564 15.30 -18.02 -7.24
N THR A 565 15.50 -19.18 -6.61
CA THR A 565 16.75 -19.95 -6.74
C THR A 565 17.03 -20.34 -8.20
N GLU A 566 16.03 -20.79 -8.95
CA GLU A 566 16.16 -21.05 -10.39
C GLU A 566 16.57 -19.80 -11.18
N THR A 567 15.95 -18.65 -10.88
CA THR A 567 16.18 -17.40 -11.63
C THR A 567 17.55 -16.79 -11.34
N ILE A 568 17.97 -16.71 -10.08
CA ILE A 568 19.32 -16.18 -9.75
C ILE A 568 20.43 -17.09 -10.28
N ASN A 569 20.19 -18.42 -10.34
CA ASN A 569 21.10 -19.40 -10.92
C ASN A 569 21.30 -19.28 -12.46
N THR A 570 20.64 -18.33 -13.12
CA THR A 570 20.88 -17.96 -14.53
C THR A 570 21.97 -16.90 -14.73
N LEU A 571 22.38 -16.19 -13.67
CA LEU A 571 23.42 -15.16 -13.76
C LEU A 571 24.74 -15.76 -14.24
N SER A 572 25.32 -15.16 -15.29
CA SER A 572 26.59 -15.59 -15.89
C SER A 572 27.75 -14.86 -15.23
N THR A 573 28.12 -15.30 -14.02
CA THR A 573 29.22 -14.74 -13.22
C THR A 573 29.77 -15.83 -12.30
N THR A 574 31.05 -15.77 -11.93
CA THR A 574 31.66 -16.65 -10.92
C THR A 574 31.56 -16.08 -9.50
N ASP A 575 31.63 -16.94 -8.49
CA ASP A 575 31.54 -16.53 -7.08
C ASP A 575 32.74 -15.65 -6.63
N ASP A 576 33.91 -15.80 -7.25
CA ASP A 576 35.08 -14.95 -6.99
C ASP A 576 35.00 -13.57 -7.67
N GLU A 577 34.42 -13.50 -8.88
CA GLU A 577 34.03 -12.21 -9.45
C GLU A 577 33.02 -11.49 -8.54
N ILE A 578 32.01 -12.20 -8.02
CA ILE A 578 31.05 -11.65 -7.06
C ILE A 578 31.77 -11.06 -5.84
N LYS A 579 32.67 -11.80 -5.17
CA LYS A 579 33.47 -11.29 -4.03
C LYS A 579 34.19 -9.98 -4.37
N SER A 580 34.82 -9.90 -5.55
CA SER A 580 35.51 -8.68 -6.00
C SER A 580 34.56 -7.48 -6.16
N LYS A 581 33.34 -7.72 -6.65
CA LYS A 581 32.32 -6.70 -6.94
C LYS A 581 31.56 -6.26 -5.68
N LEU A 582 31.53 -7.08 -4.63
CA LEU A 582 30.90 -6.76 -3.34
C LEU A 582 31.80 -5.98 -2.37
N LYS A 583 33.03 -5.61 -2.78
CA LYS A 583 33.99 -4.87 -1.94
C LYS A 583 33.38 -3.66 -1.19
N LEU A 584 32.54 -2.86 -1.85
CA LEU A 584 31.89 -1.71 -1.20
C LEU A 584 31.02 -2.12 0.01
N LEU A 585 30.27 -3.22 -0.06
CA LEU A 585 29.47 -3.69 1.08
C LEU A 585 30.37 -4.21 2.20
N ASN A 586 31.49 -4.87 1.87
CA ASN A 586 32.47 -5.30 2.87
C ASN A 586 33.14 -4.10 3.56
N ASP A 587 33.55 -3.07 2.81
CA ASP A 587 34.11 -1.83 3.37
C ASP A 587 33.09 -0.99 4.15
N ILE A 588 31.78 -1.13 3.86
CA ILE A 588 30.69 -0.61 4.69
C ILE A 588 30.55 -1.42 5.98
N MET A 589 30.52 -2.76 5.93
CA MET A 589 30.36 -3.61 7.13
C MET A 589 31.58 -3.56 8.08
N ASN A 590 32.77 -3.31 7.54
CA ASN A 590 34.03 -3.21 8.28
C ASN A 590 34.30 -1.82 8.88
N ARG A 591 33.41 -0.83 8.65
CA ARG A 591 33.51 0.53 9.19
C ARG A 591 32.20 0.87 9.91
N GLU A 592 32.24 1.72 10.94
CA GLU A 592 31.00 2.17 11.57
C GLU A 592 30.24 3.19 10.69
N LEU A 593 28.91 3.29 10.84
CA LEU A 593 28.03 4.24 10.13
C LEU A 593 27.93 5.60 10.85
#